data_AF-A0A1I5V2Q8-F1
#
_entry.id   AF-A0A1I5V2Q8-F1
#
_cell.length_a   1.000
_cell.length_b   1.000
_cell.length_c   1.000
_cell.angle_alpha   90.00
_cell.angle_beta   90.00
_cell.angle_gamma   90.00
#
_symmetry.space_group_name_H-M   'P 1'
#
loop_
_entity.id
_entity.type
_entity.pdbx_description
1 polymer ?
#
loop_
_entity_poly.entity_id
_entity_poly.type
_entity_poly.pdbx_seq_one_letter_code
_entity_poly.pdbx_strand_id
1 'polypeptide(L)'
;MQNYSILDTNRQPYYICFLVAGNDGTEWIDAGLPTPNWFVKFKHSYLIGWLIDGYFHTKKGQEYLNDIIARIIFTLPIKERLKYRPNNPLQVDKIYKLKEFQNLKSLSTSTITTTKINLQGYISSQHDDDMKFWELKLWIEKQIQRNGGEGNMVSFEMLLQYATNMYDWKDFSTAKAKCRNIWRWYEKRNWKYHMLKTTKSEEEIYMTRRERAISNARAKAEKARKAVINAITGLYADEYKKKSGAWHIGKIVEATGVSRNIVAKYLKEFEEENTK
;
A
#
# COMPACT_ATOMS: atom_id res chain seq x y z
N MET A 1 -9.18 51.12 -2.86
CA MET A 1 -8.86 49.76 -3.35
C MET A 1 -7.39 49.52 -3.11
N GLN A 2 -7.02 48.69 -2.13
CA GLN A 2 -5.62 48.40 -1.85
C GLN A 2 -5.10 47.35 -2.84
N ASN A 3 -4.10 47.76 -3.63
CA ASN A 3 -3.31 46.90 -4.49
C ASN A 3 -2.48 45.93 -3.61
N TYR A 4 -2.78 44.64 -3.68
CA TYR A 4 -1.93 43.58 -3.14
C TYR A 4 -1.06 43.00 -4.27
N SER A 5 -0.08 43.78 -4.71
CA SER A 5 0.99 43.33 -5.61
C SER A 5 2.33 43.75 -5.01
N ILE A 6 2.66 43.20 -3.84
CA ILE A 6 4.03 43.17 -3.35
C ILE A 6 4.31 41.71 -3.01
N LEU A 7 4.87 41.01 -3.99
CA LEU A 7 5.50 39.72 -3.81
C LEU A 7 6.63 39.90 -2.79
N ASP A 8 6.60 39.10 -1.74
CA ASP A 8 7.70 38.95 -0.80
C ASP A 8 8.92 38.42 -1.57
N THR A 9 9.87 39.31 -1.88
CA THR A 9 10.97 39.12 -2.85
C THR A 9 12.04 38.10 -2.43
N ASN A 10 11.86 37.38 -1.32
CA ASN A 10 12.82 36.41 -0.81
C ASN A 10 12.33 34.94 -0.79
N ARG A 11 11.12 34.65 -1.27
CA ARG A 11 10.63 33.26 -1.39
C ARG A 11 10.56 32.82 -2.84
N GLN A 12 11.52 31.99 -3.24
CA GLN A 12 11.44 31.24 -4.50
C GLN A 12 10.26 30.23 -4.39
N PRO A 13 9.28 30.26 -5.31
CA PRO A 13 8.21 29.27 -5.32
C PRO A 13 8.79 27.88 -5.58
N TYR A 14 8.23 26.87 -4.92
CA TYR A 14 8.65 25.48 -5.10
C TYR A 14 8.07 24.95 -6.42
N TYR A 15 8.81 24.12 -7.16
CA TYR A 15 8.29 23.49 -8.37
C TYR A 15 8.08 21.99 -8.19
N ILE A 16 7.05 21.47 -8.83
CA ILE A 16 6.87 20.05 -9.06
C ILE A 16 6.70 19.82 -10.56
N CYS A 17 7.46 18.88 -11.12
CA CYS A 17 7.44 18.56 -12.54
C CYS A 17 7.50 17.05 -12.74
N PHE A 18 6.73 16.56 -13.69
CA PHE A 18 6.58 15.15 -13.97
C PHE A 18 6.59 14.90 -15.47
N LEU A 19 7.22 13.81 -15.87
CA LEU A 19 7.03 13.19 -17.17
C LEU A 19 5.88 12.20 -17.05
N VAL A 20 4.84 12.38 -17.84
CA VAL A 20 3.62 11.57 -17.83
C VAL A 20 3.59 10.72 -19.09
N ALA A 21 3.24 9.44 -18.95
CA ALA A 21 2.99 8.54 -20.06
C ALA A 21 1.58 8.77 -20.61
N GLY A 22 1.46 9.06 -21.89
CA GLY A 22 0.16 9.34 -22.49
C GLY A 22 0.31 9.79 -23.94
N ASN A 23 -0.71 9.51 -24.74
CA ASN A 23 -0.72 9.88 -26.16
C ASN A 23 -1.40 11.24 -26.38
N ASP A 24 -2.47 11.53 -25.62
CA ASP A 24 -3.35 12.66 -25.93
C ASP A 24 -3.03 13.89 -25.07
N GLY A 25 -2.59 13.70 -23.83
CA GLY A 25 -2.17 14.79 -22.93
C GLY A 25 -3.33 15.45 -22.17
N THR A 26 -4.48 14.78 -22.11
CA THR A 26 -5.70 15.26 -21.46
C THR A 26 -5.92 14.67 -20.07
N GLU A 27 -5.10 13.71 -19.64
CA GLU A 27 -5.33 12.92 -18.42
C GLU A 27 -5.31 13.80 -17.16
N TRP A 28 -4.59 14.93 -17.18
CA TRP A 28 -4.59 15.92 -16.10
C TRP A 28 -5.90 16.73 -16.02
N ILE A 29 -6.57 16.94 -17.16
CA ILE A 29 -7.88 17.59 -17.24
C ILE A 29 -8.93 16.66 -16.65
N ASP A 30 -8.89 15.38 -17.04
CA ASP A 30 -9.79 14.34 -16.51
C ASP A 30 -9.59 14.13 -15.00
N ALA A 31 -8.36 14.33 -14.52
CA ALA A 31 -8.02 14.32 -13.10
C ALA A 31 -8.46 15.58 -12.33
N GLY A 32 -9.03 16.58 -13.00
CA GLY A 32 -9.47 17.84 -12.39
C GLY A 32 -8.32 18.67 -11.82
N LEU A 33 -7.12 18.57 -12.41
CA LEU A 33 -5.94 19.32 -11.97
C LEU A 33 -5.96 20.75 -12.52
N PRO A 34 -5.38 21.72 -11.78
CA PRO A 34 -5.26 23.08 -12.26
C PRO A 34 -4.36 23.15 -13.50
N THR A 35 -4.60 24.14 -14.36
CA THR A 35 -3.80 24.38 -15.57
C THR A 35 -2.30 24.47 -15.25
N PRO A 36 -1.42 23.69 -15.88
CA PRO A 36 -0.03 23.65 -15.50
C PRO A 36 0.75 24.92 -15.91
N ASN A 37 1.81 25.22 -15.16
CA ASN A 37 2.81 26.23 -15.54
C ASN A 37 3.71 25.74 -16.68
N TRP A 38 3.94 24.43 -16.77
CA TRP A 38 4.69 23.79 -17.86
C TRP A 38 3.86 22.68 -18.48
N PHE A 39 3.72 22.69 -19.80
CA PHE A 39 3.14 21.58 -20.55
C PHE A 39 3.87 21.43 -21.89
N VAL A 40 4.55 20.30 -22.09
CA VAL A 40 5.29 20.01 -23.32
C VAL A 40 4.93 18.61 -23.79
N LYS A 41 4.33 18.49 -24.97
CA LYS A 41 3.91 17.21 -25.54
C LYS A 41 5.05 16.57 -26.35
N PHE A 42 5.27 15.29 -26.12
CA PHE A 42 6.14 14.40 -26.91
C PHE A 42 5.28 13.33 -27.60
N LYS A 43 5.92 12.44 -28.36
CA LYS A 43 5.25 11.42 -29.18
C LYS A 43 4.40 10.42 -28.37
N HIS A 44 4.88 10.04 -27.18
CA HIS A 44 4.24 9.04 -26.29
C HIS A 44 4.28 9.45 -24.80
N SER A 45 4.47 10.74 -24.56
CA SER A 45 4.56 11.32 -23.22
C SER A 45 4.33 12.81 -23.26
N TYR A 46 4.14 13.42 -22.10
CA TYR A 46 4.19 14.87 -21.96
C TYR A 46 4.80 15.25 -20.63
N LEU A 47 5.49 16.38 -20.60
CA LEU A 47 5.95 17.01 -19.38
C LEU A 47 4.84 17.89 -18.84
N ILE A 48 4.56 17.79 -17.54
CA ILE A 48 3.64 18.68 -16.84
C ILE A 48 4.28 19.20 -15.55
N GLY A 49 4.03 20.46 -15.18
CA GLY A 49 4.55 21.00 -13.94
C GLY A 49 3.83 22.23 -13.41
N TRP A 50 3.98 22.47 -12.11
CA TRP A 50 3.36 23.58 -11.38
C TRP A 50 4.36 24.31 -10.48
N LEU A 51 4.16 25.62 -10.36
CA LEU A 51 4.74 26.46 -9.32
C LEU A 51 3.82 26.47 -8.11
N ILE A 52 4.39 26.22 -6.94
CA ILE A 52 3.65 26.06 -5.68
C ILE A 52 4.15 27.06 -4.64
N ASP A 53 3.20 27.78 -4.07
CA ASP A 53 3.37 28.62 -2.89
C ASP A 53 3.24 27.77 -1.62
N GLY A 54 4.29 27.76 -0.80
CA GLY A 54 4.29 27.03 0.46
C GLY A 54 5.62 27.11 1.21
N TYR A 55 5.55 26.94 2.54
CA TYR A 55 6.73 26.87 3.40
C TYR A 55 7.13 25.42 3.70
N PHE A 56 8.03 24.89 2.87
CA PHE A 56 8.45 23.47 2.89
C PHE A 56 9.70 23.21 3.75
N HIS A 57 10.06 24.13 4.65
CA HIS A 57 11.15 23.93 5.61
C HIS A 57 10.68 23.32 6.94
N THR A 58 9.37 23.18 7.14
CA THR A 58 8.81 22.47 8.31
C THR A 58 8.52 21.02 7.95
N LYS A 59 8.65 20.13 8.94
CA LYS A 59 8.31 18.70 8.79
C LYS A 59 6.88 18.50 8.29
N LYS A 60 5.91 19.23 8.87
CA LYS A 60 4.49 19.19 8.44
C LYS A 60 4.29 19.67 7.00
N GLY A 61 5.00 20.74 6.60
CA GLY A 61 4.95 21.26 5.23
C GLY A 61 5.51 20.26 4.22
N GLN A 62 6.61 19.57 4.56
CA GLN A 62 7.20 18.52 3.73
C GLN A 62 6.29 17.29 3.63
N GLU A 63 5.70 16.85 4.75
CA GLU A 63 4.73 15.75 4.76
C GLU A 63 3.53 16.05 3.86
N TYR A 64 2.99 17.27 3.94
CA TYR A 64 1.86 17.68 3.11
C TYR A 64 2.21 17.79 1.62
N LEU A 65 3.39 18.31 1.28
CA LEU A 65 3.90 18.32 -0.09
C LEU A 65 4.07 16.90 -0.65
N ASN A 66 4.66 16.01 0.15
CA ASN A 66 4.88 14.62 -0.24
C ASN A 66 3.55 13.86 -0.42
N ASP A 67 2.53 14.16 0.40
CA ASP A 67 1.18 13.60 0.22
C ASP A 67 0.58 14.02 -1.13
N ILE A 68 0.65 15.30 -1.49
CA ILE A 68 0.17 15.80 -2.79
C ILE A 68 0.94 15.17 -3.94
N ILE A 69 2.28 15.10 -3.87
CA ILE A 69 3.10 14.45 -4.91
C ILE A 69 2.71 12.98 -5.06
N ALA A 70 2.55 12.25 -3.96
CA ALA A 70 2.14 10.85 -3.99
C ALA A 70 0.76 10.67 -4.62
N ARG A 71 -0.17 11.58 -4.33
CA ARG A 71 -1.51 11.59 -4.93
C ARG A 71 -1.50 11.93 -6.43
N ILE A 72 -0.63 12.83 -6.88
CA ILE A 72 -0.43 13.11 -8.32
C ILE A 72 0.10 11.86 -9.02
N ILE A 73 1.14 11.23 -8.44
CA ILE A 73 1.71 9.97 -8.95
C ILE A 73 0.66 8.86 -9.01
N PHE A 74 -0.27 8.83 -8.06
CA PHE A 74 -1.35 7.84 -8.04
C PHE A 74 -2.47 8.16 -9.04
N THR A 75 -2.69 9.43 -9.33
CA THR A 75 -3.80 9.87 -10.18
C THR A 75 -3.41 9.82 -11.65
N LEU A 76 -2.18 10.21 -11.99
CA LEU A 76 -1.67 10.26 -13.34
C LEU A 76 -0.68 9.11 -13.62
N PRO A 77 -0.57 8.65 -14.88
CA PRO A 77 0.42 7.67 -15.31
C PRO A 77 1.83 8.28 -15.38
N ILE A 78 2.41 8.65 -14.23
CA ILE A 78 3.73 9.28 -14.14
C ILE A 78 4.83 8.28 -14.52
N LYS A 79 5.70 8.63 -15.48
CA LYS A 79 6.95 7.90 -15.77
C LYS A 79 8.05 8.31 -14.81
N GLU A 80 8.24 9.61 -14.61
CA GLU A 80 9.35 10.14 -13.83
C GLU A 80 8.94 11.46 -13.17
N ARG A 81 9.44 11.69 -11.94
CA ARG A 81 9.45 13.02 -11.34
C ARG A 81 10.78 13.71 -11.64
N LEU A 82 10.71 14.84 -12.34
CA LEU A 82 11.91 15.61 -12.68
C LEU A 82 12.44 16.34 -11.45
N LYS A 83 13.75 16.17 -11.21
CA LYS A 83 14.46 16.84 -10.10
C LYS A 83 14.82 18.28 -10.41
N TYR A 84 14.80 18.67 -11.67
CA TYR A 84 15.17 20.01 -12.13
C TYR A 84 13.96 20.78 -12.67
N ARG A 85 14.03 22.10 -12.57
CA ARG A 85 13.02 23.01 -13.10
C ARG A 85 13.14 23.04 -14.64
N PRO A 86 12.05 22.79 -15.38
CA PRO A 86 12.06 22.93 -16.83
C PRO A 86 12.23 24.39 -17.25
N ASN A 87 12.96 24.61 -18.34
CA ASN A 87 13.07 25.92 -18.98
C ASN A 87 11.76 26.29 -19.69
N ASN A 88 11.47 27.59 -19.82
CA ASN A 88 10.32 28.17 -20.55
C ASN A 88 8.93 27.73 -20.04
N PRO A 89 8.40 28.35 -18.97
CA PRO A 89 7.03 28.13 -18.53
C PRO A 89 6.02 28.68 -19.54
N LEU A 90 4.90 27.99 -19.72
CA LEU A 90 3.74 28.50 -20.45
C LEU A 90 3.07 29.67 -19.72
N GLN A 91 3.08 29.64 -18.38
CA GLN A 91 2.56 30.70 -17.52
C GLN A 91 3.52 30.89 -16.34
N VAL A 92 4.25 32.01 -16.31
CA VAL A 92 5.21 32.29 -15.23
C VAL A 92 4.52 32.89 -13.99
N ASP A 93 3.38 33.55 -14.19
CA ASP A 93 2.79 34.43 -13.18
C ASP A 93 1.82 33.71 -12.21
N LYS A 94 1.39 32.50 -12.54
CA LYS A 94 0.40 31.77 -11.75
C LYS A 94 1.07 30.82 -10.76
N ILE A 95 1.06 31.18 -9.48
CA ILE A 95 1.58 30.35 -8.40
C ILE A 95 0.41 29.69 -7.67
N TYR A 96 0.44 28.37 -7.55
CA TYR A 96 -0.63 27.58 -6.98
C TYR A 96 -0.44 27.34 -5.47
N LYS A 97 -1.54 27.34 -4.72
CA LYS A 97 -1.55 26.86 -3.34
C LYS A 97 -1.87 25.37 -3.34
N LEU A 98 -1.27 24.62 -2.41
CA LEU A 98 -1.48 23.16 -2.30
C LEU A 98 -2.96 22.75 -2.15
N LYS A 99 -3.81 23.62 -1.58
CA LYS A 99 -5.26 23.40 -1.48
C LYS A 99 -5.97 23.31 -2.84
N GLU A 100 -5.36 23.78 -3.92
CA GLU A 100 -5.94 23.71 -5.27
C GLU A 100 -5.78 22.33 -5.90
N PHE A 101 -5.06 21.40 -5.25
CA PHE A 101 -4.87 20.01 -5.68
C PHE A 101 -5.80 19.02 -4.95
N GLN A 102 -6.96 19.48 -4.47
CA GLN A 102 -7.87 18.67 -3.62
C GLN A 102 -8.63 17.55 -4.36
N ASN A 103 -8.76 17.62 -5.68
CA ASN A 103 -9.50 16.62 -6.47
C ASN A 103 -8.71 15.32 -6.75
N LEU A 104 -7.50 15.20 -6.20
CA LEU A 104 -6.68 14.02 -6.39
C LEU A 104 -7.23 12.81 -5.63
N LYS A 105 -7.08 11.62 -6.23
CA LYS A 105 -7.49 10.35 -5.63
C LYS A 105 -6.91 10.18 -4.22
N SER A 106 -7.72 9.66 -3.29
CA SER A 106 -7.30 9.40 -1.91
C SER A 106 -6.30 8.25 -1.83
N LEU A 107 -5.27 8.39 -0.99
CA LEU A 107 -4.40 7.29 -0.59
C LEU A 107 -5.17 6.36 0.38
N SER A 108 -5.75 5.25 -0.11
CA SER A 108 -6.38 4.28 0.80
C SER A 108 -5.32 3.48 1.59
N THR A 109 -5.64 3.10 2.82
CA THR A 109 -4.73 2.42 3.76
C THR A 109 -4.22 1.06 3.26
N SER A 110 -5.01 0.35 2.43
CA SER A 110 -4.57 -0.89 1.75
C SER A 110 -3.54 -0.64 0.65
N THR A 111 -3.51 0.58 0.10
CA THR A 111 -2.62 0.97 -0.99
C THR A 111 -1.24 1.41 -0.51
N ILE A 112 -1.10 1.86 0.76
CA ILE A 112 0.19 2.26 1.36
C ILE A 112 1.22 1.13 1.28
N THR A 113 0.79 -0.14 1.38
CA THR A 113 1.66 -1.31 1.20
C THR A 113 2.16 -1.41 -0.24
N THR A 114 1.32 -1.08 -1.23
CA THR A 114 1.69 -0.99 -2.65
C THR A 114 2.55 0.24 -2.96
N THR A 115 2.36 1.35 -2.25
CA THR A 115 3.18 2.57 -2.38
C THR A 115 4.57 2.40 -1.76
N LYS A 116 4.70 1.57 -0.71
CA LYS A 116 6.00 1.18 -0.14
C LYS A 116 6.80 0.23 -1.04
N ILE A 117 6.14 -0.52 -1.93
CA ILE A 117 6.82 -1.47 -2.81
C ILE A 117 7.63 -0.76 -3.91
N ASN A 118 7.39 0.51 -4.25
CA ASN A 118 8.24 1.16 -5.26
C ASN A 118 8.31 2.70 -5.21
N LEU A 119 8.30 3.36 -4.05
CA LEU A 119 8.69 4.78 -4.03
C LEU A 119 10.19 5.00 -4.37
N GLN A 120 11.03 3.97 -4.22
CA GLN A 120 12.42 3.98 -4.69
C GLN A 120 12.56 3.52 -6.15
N GLY A 121 11.71 2.59 -6.61
CA GLY A 121 11.78 2.02 -7.97
C GLY A 121 11.01 2.78 -9.04
N TYR A 122 9.97 3.55 -8.72
CA TYR A 122 9.30 4.44 -9.69
C TYR A 122 10.15 5.68 -10.08
N ILE A 123 11.32 5.87 -9.46
CA ILE A 123 12.10 7.12 -9.49
C ILE A 123 13.55 6.89 -9.96
N SER A 124 13.97 5.66 -10.28
CA SER A 124 15.26 5.48 -10.94
C SER A 124 15.08 5.59 -12.45
N SER A 125 15.73 6.60 -13.05
CA SER A 125 15.94 6.73 -14.50
C SER A 125 16.75 5.58 -15.13
N GLN A 126 16.86 4.45 -14.41
CA GLN A 126 17.47 3.20 -14.78
C GLN A 126 16.56 2.11 -14.22
N HIS A 127 15.54 1.72 -14.99
CA HIS A 127 14.85 0.47 -14.73
C HIS A 127 15.64 -0.65 -15.39
N ASP A 128 16.26 -1.50 -14.60
CA ASP A 128 16.85 -2.74 -15.11
C ASP A 128 15.74 -3.66 -15.66
N ASP A 129 16.08 -4.52 -16.63
CA ASP A 129 15.11 -5.37 -17.34
C ASP A 129 14.33 -6.33 -16.42
N ASP A 130 14.88 -6.63 -15.24
CA ASP A 130 14.21 -7.41 -14.20
C ASP A 130 13.19 -6.58 -13.42
N MET A 131 13.45 -5.30 -13.18
CA MET A 131 12.47 -4.43 -12.52
C MET A 131 11.26 -4.21 -13.42
N LYS A 132 11.48 -3.91 -14.71
CA LYS A 132 10.41 -3.80 -15.72
C LYS A 132 9.54 -5.07 -15.76
N PHE A 133 10.18 -6.25 -15.66
CA PHE A 133 9.48 -7.53 -15.63
C PHE A 133 8.52 -7.64 -14.45
N TRP A 134 9.01 -7.41 -13.23
CA TRP A 134 8.20 -7.53 -12.02
C TRP A 134 7.06 -6.51 -11.99
N GLU A 135 7.31 -5.28 -12.42
CA GLU A 135 6.28 -4.24 -12.47
C GLU A 135 5.18 -4.57 -13.48
N LEU A 136 5.53 -5.13 -14.65
CA LEU A 136 4.55 -5.60 -15.63
C LEU A 136 3.73 -6.78 -15.10
N LYS A 137 4.34 -7.72 -14.37
CA LYS A 137 3.58 -8.79 -13.69
C LYS A 137 2.64 -8.22 -12.63
N LEU A 138 3.06 -7.23 -11.85
CA LEU A 138 2.20 -6.62 -10.84
C LEU A 138 1.04 -5.88 -11.47
N TRP A 139 1.32 -5.17 -12.57
CA TRP A 139 0.31 -4.45 -13.32
C TRP A 139 -0.74 -5.41 -13.89
N ILE A 140 -0.34 -6.53 -14.50
CA ILE A 140 -1.31 -7.47 -15.08
C ILE A 140 -2.20 -8.08 -14.00
N GLU A 141 -1.66 -8.41 -12.82
CA GLU A 141 -2.48 -8.91 -11.71
C GLU A 141 -3.48 -7.88 -11.20
N LYS A 142 -3.10 -6.61 -11.11
CA LYS A 142 -4.07 -5.55 -10.79
C LYS A 142 -5.16 -5.41 -11.83
N GLN A 143 -4.86 -5.60 -13.12
CA GLN A 143 -5.88 -5.56 -14.16
C GLN A 143 -6.81 -6.78 -14.09
N ILE A 144 -6.28 -7.98 -13.85
CA ILE A 144 -7.11 -9.17 -13.61
C ILE A 144 -8.05 -8.91 -12.39
N GLN A 145 -7.59 -8.23 -11.32
CA GLN A 145 -8.46 -7.85 -10.17
C GLN A 145 -9.56 -6.89 -10.57
N ARG A 146 -9.23 -5.87 -11.36
CA ARG A 146 -10.20 -4.88 -11.84
C ARG A 146 -11.21 -5.48 -12.82
N ASN A 147 -10.79 -6.51 -13.58
CA ASN A 147 -11.62 -7.20 -14.57
C ASN A 147 -12.50 -8.31 -13.95
N GLY A 148 -12.73 -8.30 -12.63
CA GLY A 148 -13.70 -9.18 -11.99
C GLY A 148 -13.11 -10.43 -11.30
N GLY A 149 -11.79 -10.55 -11.17
CA GLY A 149 -11.18 -11.65 -10.38
C GLY A 149 -10.36 -12.65 -11.19
N GLU A 150 -9.87 -13.71 -10.54
CA GLU A 150 -9.15 -14.81 -11.19
C GLU A 150 -9.99 -15.44 -12.31
N GLY A 151 -9.33 -15.91 -13.39
CA GLY A 151 -10.01 -16.44 -14.57
C GLY A 151 -10.36 -15.38 -15.62
N ASN A 152 -10.35 -14.09 -15.26
CA ASN A 152 -10.60 -13.00 -16.21
C ASN A 152 -9.32 -12.60 -16.96
N MET A 153 -9.36 -12.71 -18.28
CA MET A 153 -8.24 -12.42 -19.16
C MET A 153 -7.95 -10.92 -19.24
N VAL A 154 -6.65 -10.58 -19.32
CA VAL A 154 -6.17 -9.26 -19.72
C VAL A 154 -5.67 -9.32 -21.16
N SER A 155 -6.11 -8.38 -22.00
CA SER A 155 -5.68 -8.31 -23.39
C SER A 155 -4.17 -8.13 -23.50
N PHE A 156 -3.53 -8.89 -24.39
CA PHE A 156 -2.12 -8.75 -24.70
C PHE A 156 -1.79 -7.33 -25.20
N GLU A 157 -2.67 -6.75 -26.01
CA GLU A 157 -2.47 -5.41 -26.58
C GLU A 157 -2.42 -4.34 -25.49
N MET A 158 -3.28 -4.47 -24.48
CA MET A 158 -3.31 -3.56 -23.34
C MET A 158 -2.01 -3.64 -22.52
N LEU A 159 -1.48 -4.83 -22.31
CA LEU A 159 -0.19 -5.04 -21.66
C LEU A 159 0.97 -4.43 -22.47
N LEU A 160 0.97 -4.66 -23.78
CA LEU A 160 2.01 -4.16 -24.66
C LEU A 160 2.00 -2.62 -24.72
N GLN A 161 0.82 -2.02 -24.88
CA GLN A 161 0.63 -0.58 -24.88
C GLN A 161 1.10 0.05 -23.56
N TYR A 162 0.75 -0.56 -22.43
CA TYR A 162 1.24 -0.10 -21.12
C TYR A 162 2.77 -0.17 -21.05
N ALA A 163 3.36 -1.29 -21.46
CA ALA A 163 4.81 -1.49 -21.42
C ALA A 163 5.57 -0.49 -22.29
N THR A 164 5.11 -0.21 -23.51
CA THR A 164 5.76 0.74 -24.43
C THR A 164 5.56 2.19 -23.99
N ASN A 165 4.45 2.47 -23.31
CA ASN A 165 4.20 3.81 -22.81
C ASN A 165 4.99 4.08 -21.53
N MET A 166 5.21 3.09 -20.67
CA MET A 166 5.81 3.32 -19.35
C MET A 166 7.33 3.21 -19.34
N TYR A 167 7.92 2.35 -20.17
CA TYR A 167 9.35 2.04 -20.10
C TYR A 167 10.05 2.28 -21.42
N ASP A 168 11.31 2.68 -21.33
CA ASP A 168 12.21 2.69 -22.47
C ASP A 168 12.76 1.28 -22.71
N TRP A 169 12.56 0.79 -23.92
CA TRP A 169 13.03 -0.51 -24.38
C TRP A 169 14.11 -0.31 -25.44
N LYS A 170 15.05 -1.26 -25.53
CA LYS A 170 16.04 -1.28 -26.62
C LYS A 170 15.38 -1.19 -27.99
N ASP A 171 14.30 -1.93 -28.17
CA ASP A 171 13.53 -1.99 -29.40
C ASP A 171 12.13 -2.57 -29.10
N PHE A 172 11.18 -2.33 -30.01
CA PHE A 172 9.79 -2.78 -29.86
C PHE A 172 9.68 -4.30 -29.79
N SER A 173 10.57 -5.05 -30.45
CA SER A 173 10.54 -6.51 -30.43
C SER A 173 10.93 -7.06 -29.05
N THR A 174 11.88 -6.41 -28.37
CA THR A 174 12.25 -6.70 -26.97
C THR A 174 11.07 -6.48 -26.02
N ALA A 175 10.37 -5.35 -26.14
CA ALA A 175 9.15 -5.07 -25.36
C ALA A 175 8.08 -6.14 -25.59
N LYS A 176 7.82 -6.45 -26.87
CA LYS A 176 6.83 -7.45 -27.31
C LYS A 176 7.16 -8.85 -26.81
N ALA A 177 8.43 -9.26 -26.85
CA ALA A 177 8.88 -10.55 -26.36
C ALA A 177 8.69 -10.68 -24.84
N LYS A 178 9.07 -9.65 -24.07
CA LYS A 178 8.90 -9.63 -22.61
C LYS A 178 7.42 -9.70 -22.21
N CYS A 179 6.58 -8.87 -22.85
CA CYS A 179 5.13 -8.89 -22.62
C CYS A 179 4.52 -10.26 -22.97
N ARG A 180 4.96 -10.90 -24.07
CA ARG A 180 4.45 -12.20 -24.50
C ARG A 180 4.76 -13.29 -23.48
N ASN A 181 5.97 -13.27 -22.92
CA ASN A 181 6.38 -14.22 -21.88
C ASN A 181 5.52 -14.05 -20.61
N ILE A 182 5.29 -12.82 -20.18
CA ILE A 182 4.41 -12.53 -19.03
C ILE A 182 2.99 -12.99 -19.31
N TRP A 183 2.42 -12.58 -20.44
CA TRP A 183 1.04 -12.89 -20.81
C TRP A 183 0.78 -14.41 -20.87
N ARG A 184 1.66 -15.16 -21.54
CA ARG A 184 1.60 -16.64 -21.60
C ARG A 184 1.72 -17.30 -20.23
N TRP A 185 2.45 -16.70 -19.30
CA TRP A 185 2.60 -17.24 -17.94
C TRP A 185 1.25 -17.25 -17.20
N TYR A 186 0.46 -16.19 -17.36
CA TYR A 186 -0.88 -16.06 -16.75
C TYR A 186 -1.94 -16.85 -17.51
N GLU A 187 -1.89 -16.84 -18.85
CA GLU A 187 -2.76 -17.66 -19.71
C GLU A 187 -2.71 -19.14 -19.31
N LYS A 188 -1.51 -19.71 -19.20
CA LYS A 188 -1.29 -21.12 -18.77
C LYS A 188 -1.81 -21.43 -17.37
N ARG A 189 -2.05 -20.42 -16.54
CA ARG A 189 -2.48 -20.55 -15.15
C ARG A 189 -3.93 -20.13 -14.94
N ASN A 190 -4.69 -20.00 -16.02
CA ASN A 190 -6.07 -19.54 -15.99
C ASN A 190 -6.23 -18.20 -15.24
N TRP A 191 -5.31 -17.27 -15.50
CA TRP A 191 -5.40 -15.89 -14.98
C TRP A 191 -5.49 -15.80 -13.46
N LYS A 192 -4.82 -16.71 -12.74
CA LYS A 192 -4.72 -16.68 -11.28
C LYS A 192 -3.65 -15.70 -10.81
N TYR A 193 -3.94 -14.97 -9.72
CA TYR A 193 -2.93 -14.11 -9.10
C TYR A 193 -1.90 -14.96 -8.38
N HIS A 194 -0.68 -14.46 -8.28
CA HIS A 194 0.33 -15.06 -7.43
C HIS A 194 1.04 -14.04 -6.55
N MET A 195 1.19 -12.79 -6.99
CA MET A 195 1.81 -11.73 -6.20
C MET A 195 0.81 -11.05 -5.27
N LEU A 196 -0.44 -10.90 -5.72
CA LEU A 196 -1.51 -10.26 -4.95
C LEU A 196 -2.31 -11.23 -4.07
N LYS A 197 -1.91 -12.50 -4.00
CA LYS A 197 -2.54 -13.46 -3.09
C LYS A 197 -2.28 -13.06 -1.64
N THR A 198 -3.33 -12.62 -0.96
CA THR A 198 -3.32 -12.49 0.49
C THR A 198 -3.43 -13.89 1.10
N THR A 199 -2.62 -14.20 2.10
CA THR A 199 -2.75 -15.41 2.92
C THR A 199 -3.89 -15.32 3.94
N LYS A 200 -4.52 -14.15 4.05
CA LYS A 200 -5.56 -13.83 5.03
C LYS A 200 -6.93 -13.76 4.36
N SER A 201 -7.96 -14.34 4.98
CA SER A 201 -9.33 -14.31 4.47
C SER A 201 -9.91 -12.88 4.48
N GLU A 202 -10.94 -12.62 3.68
CA GLU A 202 -11.64 -11.32 3.67
C GLU A 202 -12.17 -10.96 5.08
N GLU A 203 -12.63 -11.96 5.84
CA GLU A 203 -13.04 -11.83 7.24
C GLU A 203 -11.87 -11.39 8.14
N GLU A 204 -10.67 -11.95 7.98
CA GLU A 204 -9.48 -11.53 8.74
C GLU A 204 -9.00 -10.10 8.41
N ILE A 205 -9.37 -9.60 7.22
CA ILE A 205 -9.08 -8.24 6.77
C ILE A 205 -10.14 -7.25 7.31
N TYR A 206 -11.42 -7.65 7.32
CA TYR A 206 -12.55 -6.82 7.75
C TYR A 206 -12.74 -6.75 9.27
N MET A 207 -12.22 -7.72 10.04
CA MET A 207 -12.25 -7.67 11.49
C MET A 207 -11.55 -6.41 12.00
N THR A 208 -12.33 -5.49 12.57
CA THR A 208 -11.83 -4.21 13.09
C THR A 208 -10.75 -4.47 14.16
N ARG A 209 -9.83 -3.53 14.36
CA ARG A 209 -8.73 -3.67 15.35
C ARG A 209 -9.24 -4.09 16.74
N ARG A 210 -10.45 -3.65 17.11
CA ARG A 210 -11.15 -4.01 18.34
C ARG A 210 -11.53 -5.48 18.38
N GLU A 211 -12.12 -6.01 17.31
CA GLU A 211 -12.50 -7.42 17.22
C GLU A 211 -11.28 -8.34 17.19
N ARG A 212 -10.17 -7.89 16.57
CA ARG A 212 -8.90 -8.63 16.61
C ARG A 212 -8.32 -8.70 18.02
N ALA A 213 -8.37 -7.60 18.76
CA ALA A 213 -7.93 -7.57 20.16
C ALA A 213 -8.80 -8.50 21.03
N ILE A 214 -10.12 -8.49 20.83
CA ILE A 214 -11.07 -9.37 21.52
C ILE A 214 -10.83 -10.84 21.15
N SER A 215 -10.69 -11.16 19.86
CA SER A 215 -10.45 -12.51 19.36
C SER A 215 -9.11 -13.06 19.88
N ASN A 216 -8.03 -12.28 19.81
CA ASN A 216 -6.74 -12.66 20.37
C ASN A 216 -6.80 -12.86 21.90
N ALA A 217 -7.54 -11.99 22.61
CA ALA A 217 -7.75 -12.13 24.05
C ALA A 217 -8.53 -13.42 24.38
N ARG A 218 -9.58 -13.74 23.62
CA ARG A 218 -10.35 -14.99 23.74
C ARG A 218 -9.49 -16.21 23.46
N ALA A 219 -8.72 -16.20 22.37
CA ALA A 219 -7.83 -17.30 22.01
C ALA A 219 -6.74 -17.53 23.07
N LYS A 220 -6.20 -16.45 23.66
CA LYS A 220 -5.23 -16.53 24.75
C LYS A 220 -5.88 -17.08 26.03
N ALA A 221 -7.09 -16.65 26.36
CA ALA A 221 -7.85 -17.15 27.50
C ALA A 221 -8.16 -18.64 27.36
N GLU A 222 -8.59 -19.07 26.18
CA GLU A 222 -8.91 -20.47 25.87
C GLU A 222 -7.67 -21.36 25.91
N LYS A 223 -6.55 -20.91 25.35
CA LYS A 223 -5.27 -21.64 25.43
C LYS A 223 -4.82 -21.83 26.89
N ALA A 224 -4.97 -20.79 27.71
CA ALA A 224 -4.67 -20.88 29.15
C ALA A 224 -5.63 -21.83 29.88
N ARG A 225 -6.94 -21.79 29.57
CA ARG A 225 -7.94 -22.71 30.13
C ARG A 225 -7.58 -24.16 29.81
N LYS A 226 -7.32 -24.47 28.53
CA LYS A 226 -6.92 -25.81 28.08
C LYS A 226 -5.64 -26.30 28.76
N ALA A 227 -4.63 -25.44 28.89
CA ALA A 227 -3.39 -25.81 29.56
C ALA A 227 -3.61 -26.19 31.03
N VAL A 228 -4.45 -25.43 31.75
CA VAL A 228 -4.79 -25.70 33.14
C VAL A 228 -5.65 -26.96 33.27
N ILE A 229 -6.69 -27.12 32.45
CA ILE A 229 -7.56 -28.31 32.45
C ILE A 229 -6.74 -29.56 32.15
N ASN A 230 -5.91 -29.55 31.10
CA ASN A 230 -5.07 -30.69 30.77
C ASN A 230 -4.09 -31.05 31.90
N ALA A 231 -3.61 -30.07 32.67
CA ALA A 231 -2.74 -30.33 33.82
C ALA A 231 -3.48 -31.02 34.97
N ILE A 232 -4.76 -30.70 35.19
CA ILE A 232 -5.56 -31.25 36.30
C ILE A 232 -6.38 -32.49 35.94
N THR A 233 -6.61 -32.77 34.65
CA THR A 233 -7.29 -33.99 34.18
C THR A 233 -6.35 -34.96 33.46
N GLY A 234 -5.08 -34.59 33.29
CA GLY A 234 -4.07 -35.40 32.61
C GLY A 234 -3.53 -36.55 33.46
N LEU A 235 -2.69 -37.38 32.84
CA LEU A 235 -2.11 -38.60 33.45
C LEU A 235 -1.33 -38.35 34.75
N TYR A 236 -0.83 -37.12 34.95
CA TYR A 236 -0.03 -36.73 36.12
C TYR A 236 -0.79 -35.78 37.07
N ALA A 237 -2.12 -35.71 36.96
CA ALA A 237 -2.95 -34.81 37.78
C ALA A 237 -2.70 -34.95 39.28
N ASP A 238 -2.49 -36.18 39.76
CA ASP A 238 -2.26 -36.47 41.18
C ASP A 238 -0.97 -35.83 41.73
N GLU A 239 0.04 -35.58 40.87
CA GLU A 239 1.29 -34.92 41.27
C GLU A 239 1.08 -33.44 41.66
N TYR A 240 -0.02 -32.87 41.15
CA TYR A 240 -0.43 -31.49 41.40
C TYR A 240 -1.47 -31.39 42.52
N LYS A 241 -1.83 -32.49 43.18
CA LYS A 241 -2.79 -32.51 44.28
C LYS A 241 -2.09 -32.62 45.64
N LYS A 242 -2.56 -31.87 46.63
CA LYS A 242 -2.08 -31.93 48.02
C LYS A 242 -2.63 -33.18 48.69
N LYS A 243 -2.00 -33.62 49.78
CA LYS A 243 -2.52 -34.67 50.67
C LYS A 243 -3.92 -34.37 51.23
N SER A 244 -4.31 -33.09 51.30
CA SER A 244 -5.63 -32.64 51.74
C SER A 244 -6.70 -32.65 50.62
N GLY A 245 -6.33 -33.01 49.39
CA GLY A 245 -7.20 -32.98 48.21
C GLY A 245 -7.21 -31.65 47.44
N ALA A 246 -6.65 -30.57 48.00
CA ALA A 246 -6.58 -29.26 47.34
C ALA A 246 -5.43 -29.18 46.31
N TRP A 247 -5.57 -28.34 45.27
CA TRP A 247 -4.56 -28.21 44.21
C TRP A 247 -3.30 -27.43 44.61
N HIS A 248 -2.13 -27.85 44.10
CA HIS A 248 -0.85 -27.14 44.17
C HIS A 248 -0.71 -26.14 43.01
N ILE A 249 -1.32 -24.97 43.18
CA ILE A 249 -1.34 -23.90 42.16
C ILE A 249 0.08 -23.53 41.67
N GLY A 250 1.08 -23.49 42.55
CA GLY A 250 2.47 -23.18 42.18
C GLY A 250 3.06 -24.17 41.16
N LYS A 251 2.87 -25.47 41.37
CA LYS A 251 3.36 -26.50 40.44
C LYS A 251 2.65 -26.45 39.09
N ILE A 252 1.34 -26.15 39.09
CA ILE A 252 0.56 -25.99 37.85
C ILE A 252 1.03 -24.76 37.07
N VAL A 253 1.36 -23.66 37.76
CA VAL A 253 1.93 -22.46 37.14
C VAL A 253 3.27 -22.78 36.46
N GLU A 254 4.15 -23.52 37.12
CA GLU A 254 5.45 -23.94 36.56
C GLU A 254 5.28 -24.86 35.35
N ALA A 255 4.36 -25.83 35.43
CA ALA A 255 4.11 -26.77 34.34
C ALA A 255 3.44 -26.14 33.11
N THR A 256 2.54 -25.17 33.32
CA THR A 256 1.72 -24.59 32.23
C THR A 256 2.23 -23.23 31.72
N GLY A 257 3.10 -22.55 32.49
CA GLY A 257 3.54 -21.18 32.21
C GLY A 257 2.43 -20.12 32.35
N VAL A 258 1.28 -20.48 32.93
CA VAL A 258 0.12 -19.59 33.11
C VAL A 258 0.20 -18.89 34.47
N SER A 259 -0.14 -17.61 34.55
CA SER A 259 -0.08 -16.86 35.81
C SER A 259 -0.97 -17.44 36.91
N ARG A 260 -0.54 -17.37 38.17
CA ARG A 260 -1.25 -17.88 39.36
C ARG A 260 -2.73 -17.50 39.42
N ASN A 261 -3.06 -16.24 39.08
CA ASN A 261 -4.45 -15.75 39.12
C ASN A 261 -5.36 -16.43 38.08
N ILE A 262 -4.83 -16.69 36.88
CA ILE A 262 -5.57 -17.37 35.81
C ILE A 262 -5.75 -18.85 36.15
N VAL A 263 -4.71 -19.50 36.70
CA VAL A 263 -4.80 -20.89 37.17
C VAL A 263 -5.88 -21.02 38.26
N ALA A 264 -5.86 -20.14 39.27
CA ALA A 264 -6.86 -20.14 40.34
C ALA A 264 -8.29 -19.95 39.80
N LYS A 265 -8.47 -19.04 38.82
CA LYS A 265 -9.76 -18.82 38.18
C LYS A 265 -10.30 -20.08 37.51
N TYR A 266 -9.51 -20.71 36.63
CA TYR A 266 -9.98 -21.88 35.87
C TYR A 266 -10.11 -23.15 36.72
N LEU A 267 -9.32 -23.29 37.80
CA LEU A 267 -9.54 -24.34 38.80
C LEU A 267 -10.90 -24.19 39.47
N LYS A 268 -11.25 -22.97 39.88
CA LYS A 268 -12.53 -22.68 40.51
C LYS A 268 -13.71 -22.96 39.55
N GLU A 269 -13.61 -22.50 38.31
CA GLU A 269 -14.62 -22.80 37.27
C GLU A 269 -14.78 -24.31 37.06
N PHE A 270 -13.68 -25.07 37.05
CA PHE A 270 -13.73 -26.53 36.93
C PHE A 270 -14.37 -27.22 38.15
N GLU A 271 -14.06 -26.78 39.37
CA GLU A 271 -14.68 -27.31 40.58
C GLU A 271 -16.19 -26.98 40.63
N GLU A 272 -16.58 -25.76 40.27
CA GLU A 272 -17.98 -25.34 40.17
C GLU A 272 -18.76 -26.12 39.09
N GLU A 273 -18.12 -26.47 37.96
CA GLU A 273 -18.71 -27.29 36.89
C GLU A 273 -18.88 -28.77 37.30
N ASN A 274 -18.01 -29.32 38.16
CA ASN A 274 -18.07 -30.72 38.62
C ASN A 274 -18.86 -30.94 39.93
N THR A 275 -19.29 -29.86 40.60
CA THR A 275 -20.11 -29.94 41.83
C THR A 275 -21.62 -29.80 41.52
N LYS A 276 -21.98 -29.54 40.26
CA LYS A 276 -23.36 -29.55 39.76
C LYS A 276 -23.74 -30.91 39.20
#